data_AF-A0A2V8PAP2-F1
#
_entry.id   AF-A0A2V8PAP2-F1
#
_cell.length_a   1.000
_cell.length_b   1.000
_cell.length_c   1.000
_cell.angle_alpha   90.00
_cell.angle_beta   90.00
_cell.angle_gamma   90.00
#
_symmetry.space_group_name_H-M   'P 1'
#
loop_
_entity.id
_entity.type
_entity.pdbx_description
1 polymer ?
#
loop_
_entity_poly.entity_id
_entity_poly.type
_entity_poly.pdbx_seq_one_letter_code
_entity_poly.pdbx_strand_id
1 'polypeptide(L)'
;MRNRQKEQGKPAAKRSADDLSTIAPEFTKLTQDVLFGDIWKRPGLSQRDKSLITVTVLATLNRTEQIDYHLNRALENGLTQEELVAAMTHIAFYAGWPSAHSG
;
A
#
# COMPACT_ATOMS: atom_id res chain seq x y z
N MET A 1 -8.03 19.90 46.50
CA MET A 1 -7.40 20.55 45.33
C MET A 1 -7.27 19.51 44.22
N ARG A 2 -8.18 19.50 43.23
CA ARG A 2 -8.15 18.52 42.11
C ARG A 2 -7.39 19.12 40.93
N ASN A 3 -6.30 18.46 40.54
CA ASN A 3 -5.48 18.77 39.38
C ASN A 3 -6.31 18.71 38.09
N ARG A 4 -6.44 19.86 37.43
CA ARG A 4 -7.12 20.02 36.14
C ARG A 4 -6.11 20.41 35.07
N GLN A 5 -5.14 19.54 34.79
CA GLN A 5 -4.27 19.69 33.62
C GLN A 5 -3.80 18.32 33.14
N LYS A 6 -4.36 17.88 32.00
CA LYS A 6 -3.67 17.23 30.86
C LYS A 6 -4.72 16.59 29.93
N GLU A 7 -5.45 17.44 29.21
CA GLU A 7 -5.98 17.10 27.90
C GLU A 7 -5.44 18.15 26.91
N GLN A 8 -4.13 18.14 26.71
CA GLN A 8 -3.56 18.78 25.54
C GLN A 8 -3.77 17.79 24.40
N GLY A 9 -4.84 18.01 23.64
CA GLY A 9 -5.08 17.31 22.39
C GLY A 9 -3.83 17.39 21.52
N LYS A 10 -3.41 16.25 20.95
CA LYS A 10 -2.33 16.18 19.97
C LYS A 10 -2.52 17.31 18.94
N PRO A 11 -1.46 18.04 18.55
CA PRO A 11 -1.60 19.08 17.53
C PRO A 11 -2.20 18.44 16.29
N ALA A 12 -3.34 18.98 15.83
CA ALA A 12 -3.94 18.56 14.58
C ALA A 12 -2.88 18.79 13.49
N ALA A 13 -2.41 17.70 12.89
CA ALA A 13 -1.47 17.77 11.78
C ALA A 13 -2.03 18.75 10.74
N LYS A 14 -1.20 19.72 10.32
CA LYS A 14 -1.55 20.68 9.28
C LYS A 14 -1.92 19.86 8.04
N ARG A 15 -3.22 19.73 7.75
CA ARG A 15 -3.69 19.05 6.55
C ARG A 15 -3.27 19.90 5.36
N SER A 16 -2.28 19.44 4.60
CA SER A 16 -1.89 20.09 3.36
C SER A 16 -3.03 19.93 2.35
N ALA A 17 -3.09 20.83 1.36
CA ALA A 17 -4.03 20.69 0.25
C ALA A 17 -3.81 19.38 -0.53
N ASP A 18 -2.65 18.74 -0.39
CA ASP A 18 -2.31 17.43 -0.97
C ASP A 18 -2.78 16.23 -0.12
N ASP A 19 -3.37 16.46 1.05
CA ASP A 19 -3.93 15.39 1.87
C ASP A 19 -5.26 14.93 1.26
N LEU A 20 -5.25 13.75 0.65
CA LEU A 20 -6.44 13.09 0.11
C LEU A 20 -7.59 13.01 1.12
N SER A 21 -7.30 13.01 2.44
CA SER A 21 -8.35 13.02 3.46
C SER A 21 -9.15 14.33 3.51
N THR A 22 -8.57 15.42 2.99
CA THR A 22 -9.22 16.73 2.87
C THR A 22 -10.00 16.86 1.57
N ILE A 23 -9.45 16.34 0.46
CA ILE A 23 -10.09 16.44 -0.87
C ILE A 23 -11.17 15.36 -1.07
N ALA A 24 -10.94 14.14 -0.60
CA ALA A 24 -11.79 12.98 -0.82
C ALA A 24 -11.94 12.14 0.47
N PRO A 25 -12.60 12.68 1.52
CA PRO A 25 -12.67 12.04 2.83
C PRO A 25 -13.31 10.65 2.81
N GLU A 26 -14.35 10.43 2.00
CA GLU A 26 -14.99 9.12 1.90
C GLU A 26 -14.09 8.09 1.22
N PHE A 27 -13.28 8.51 0.23
CA PHE A 27 -12.29 7.65 -0.40
C PHE A 27 -11.21 7.22 0.61
N THR A 28 -10.71 8.16 1.42
CA THR A 28 -9.77 7.84 2.49
C THR A 28 -10.39 6.88 3.51
N LYS A 29 -11.65 7.09 3.88
CA LYS A 29 -12.36 6.20 4.80
C LYS A 29 -12.49 4.78 4.24
N LEU A 30 -12.91 4.62 2.98
CA LEU A 30 -12.98 3.30 2.33
C LEU A 30 -11.59 2.62 2.25
N THR A 31 -10.54 3.40 1.98
CA THR A 31 -9.16 2.90 1.97
C THR A 31 -8.73 2.38 3.34
N GLN A 32 -9.09 3.09 4.41
CA GLN A 32 -8.73 2.72 5.77
C GLN A 32 -9.58 1.56 6.31
N ASP A 33 -10.90 1.65 6.19
CA ASP A 33 -11.83 0.73 6.84
C ASP A 33 -12.00 -0.56 6.05
N VAL A 34 -12.18 -0.46 4.72
CA VAL A 34 -12.49 -1.61 3.88
C VAL A 34 -11.23 -2.24 3.33
N LEU A 35 -10.37 -1.47 2.65
CA LEU A 35 -9.19 -2.04 2.01
C LEU A 35 -8.19 -2.55 3.07
N PHE A 36 -7.61 -1.65 3.88
CA PHE A 36 -6.61 -2.05 4.87
C PHE A 36 -7.20 -2.58 6.18
N GLY A 37 -8.42 -2.15 6.52
CA GLY A 37 -9.10 -2.52 7.75
C GLY A 37 -9.72 -3.92 7.72
N ASP A 38 -10.17 -4.40 6.55
CA ASP A 38 -10.81 -5.70 6.34
C ASP A 38 -10.07 -6.56 5.29
N ILE A 39 -10.10 -6.19 4.00
CA ILE A 39 -9.64 -7.06 2.90
C ILE A 39 -8.19 -7.54 3.09
N TRP A 40 -7.28 -6.63 3.45
CA TRP A 40 -5.89 -6.99 3.75
C TRP A 40 -5.74 -7.84 5.02
N LYS A 41 -6.69 -7.82 5.96
CA LYS A 41 -6.62 -8.65 7.18
C LYS A 41 -7.30 -10.01 7.05
N ARG A 42 -8.10 -10.23 6.00
CA ARG A 42 -8.81 -11.51 5.81
C ARG A 42 -7.83 -12.69 5.76
N PRO A 43 -8.16 -13.83 6.41
CA PRO A 43 -7.33 -15.03 6.33
C PRO A 43 -7.38 -15.66 4.93
N GLY A 44 -6.51 -16.63 4.67
CA GLY A 44 -6.45 -17.40 3.42
C GLY A 44 -5.25 -17.08 2.54
N LEU A 45 -4.78 -15.83 2.55
CA LEU A 45 -3.47 -15.44 1.99
C LEU A 45 -2.68 -14.69 3.05
N SER A 46 -1.38 -14.95 3.12
CA SER A 46 -0.48 -14.21 3.99
C SER A 46 -0.33 -12.77 3.49
N GLN A 47 0.11 -11.85 4.37
CA GLN A 47 0.42 -10.49 3.95
C GLN A 47 1.54 -10.43 2.91
N ARG A 48 2.48 -11.38 3.00
CA ARG A 48 3.55 -11.60 2.02
C ARG A 48 2.95 -11.86 0.64
N ASP A 49 2.05 -12.83 0.54
CA ASP A 49 1.47 -13.24 -0.76
C ASP A 49 0.53 -12.19 -1.33
N LYS A 50 -0.24 -11.50 -0.48
CA LYS A 50 -1.07 -10.36 -0.92
C LYS A 50 -0.22 -9.23 -1.49
N SER A 51 0.92 -8.93 -0.87
CA SER A 51 1.87 -7.95 -1.40
C SER A 51 2.44 -8.38 -2.74
N LEU A 52 2.85 -9.65 -2.89
CA LEU A 52 3.34 -10.19 -4.16
C LEU A 52 2.33 -9.97 -5.28
N ILE A 53 1.08 -10.40 -5.07
CA ILE A 53 -0.01 -10.26 -6.04
C ILE A 53 -0.24 -8.77 -6.37
N THR A 54 -0.26 -7.91 -5.36
CA THR A 54 -0.52 -6.48 -5.57
C THR A 54 0.56 -5.85 -6.43
N VAL A 55 1.85 -6.09 -6.14
CA VAL A 55 2.97 -5.55 -6.92
C VAL A 55 2.90 -6.04 -8.37
N THR A 56 2.72 -7.35 -8.59
CA THR A 56 2.69 -7.90 -9.95
C THR A 56 1.50 -7.40 -10.77
N VAL A 57 0.35 -7.16 -10.13
CA VAL A 57 -0.83 -6.58 -10.78
C VAL A 57 -0.60 -5.11 -11.12
N LEU A 58 -0.01 -4.32 -10.22
CA LEU A 58 0.30 -2.91 -10.50
C LEU A 58 1.28 -2.75 -11.66
N ALA A 59 2.31 -3.59 -11.72
CA ALA A 59 3.25 -3.66 -12.84
C ALA A 59 2.53 -4.02 -14.15
N THR A 60 1.72 -5.08 -14.13
CA THR A 60 0.92 -5.52 -15.29
C THR A 60 -0.01 -4.41 -15.81
N LEU A 61 -0.57 -3.59 -14.91
CA LEU A 61 -1.48 -2.50 -15.25
C LEU A 61 -0.78 -1.16 -15.55
N ASN A 62 0.56 -1.12 -15.54
CA ASN A 62 1.36 0.10 -15.68
C ASN A 62 0.91 1.21 -14.70
N ARG A 63 0.76 0.85 -13.41
CA ARG A 63 0.41 1.78 -12.32
C ARG A 63 1.65 2.16 -11.52
N THR A 64 2.65 2.68 -12.21
CA THR A 64 4.00 2.94 -11.71
C THR A 64 4.03 3.87 -10.50
N GLU A 65 3.15 4.87 -10.45
CA GLU A 65 2.95 5.80 -9.32
C GLU A 65 2.65 5.10 -7.97
N GLN A 66 2.17 3.84 -8.00
CA GLN A 66 1.82 3.08 -6.79
C GLN A 66 2.86 2.01 -6.44
N ILE A 67 3.79 1.71 -7.35
CA ILE A 67 4.68 0.55 -7.24
C ILE A 67 5.67 0.71 -6.10
N ASP A 68 6.31 1.87 -5.95
CA ASP A 68 7.30 2.12 -4.90
C ASP A 68 6.73 1.88 -3.49
N TYR A 69 5.51 2.37 -3.23
CA TYR A 69 4.83 2.16 -1.97
C TYR A 69 4.57 0.67 -1.72
N HIS A 70 4.09 -0.06 -2.73
CA HIS A 70 3.75 -1.46 -2.60
C HIS A 70 4.96 -2.40 -2.59
N LEU A 71 6.08 -2.03 -3.22
CA LEU A 71 7.36 -2.74 -3.12
C LEU A 71 7.93 -2.65 -1.70
N ASN A 72 7.94 -1.45 -1.10
CA ASN A 72 8.40 -1.31 0.29
C ASN A 72 7.53 -2.15 1.24
N ARG A 73 6.21 -2.10 1.07
CA ARG A 73 5.29 -2.93 1.85
C ARG A 73 5.48 -4.43 1.61
N ALA A 74 5.86 -4.84 0.40
CA ALA A 74 6.17 -6.21 0.08
C ALA A 74 7.38 -6.72 0.89
N LEU A 75 8.43 -5.91 0.96
CA LEU A 75 9.63 -6.19 1.76
C LEU A 75 9.29 -6.25 3.26
N GLU A 76 8.53 -5.27 3.77
CA GLU A 76 8.06 -5.26 5.17
C GLU A 76 7.23 -6.50 5.54
N ASN A 77 6.44 -7.01 4.59
CA ASN A 77 5.64 -8.21 4.75
C ASN A 77 6.43 -9.52 4.52
N GLY A 78 7.74 -9.44 4.26
CA GLY A 78 8.65 -10.59 4.23
C GLY A 78 8.96 -11.17 2.85
N LEU A 79 8.69 -10.45 1.75
CA LEU A 79 9.29 -10.80 0.45
C LEU A 79 10.75 -10.37 0.43
N THR A 80 11.59 -11.15 -0.25
CA THR A 80 12.96 -10.71 -0.54
C THR A 80 13.04 -9.96 -1.87
N GLN A 81 14.13 -9.23 -2.07
CA GLN A 81 14.39 -8.58 -3.35
C GLN A 81 14.51 -9.61 -4.49
N GLU A 82 15.12 -10.76 -4.23
CA GLU A 82 15.27 -11.84 -5.20
C GLU A 82 13.91 -12.40 -5.64
N GLU A 83 12.97 -12.56 -4.71
CA GLU A 83 11.61 -13.02 -5.00
C GLU A 83 10.84 -12.01 -5.85
N LEU A 84 11.00 -10.71 -5.55
CA LEU A 84 10.38 -9.64 -6.34
C LEU A 84 10.97 -9.58 -7.76
N VAL A 85 12.30 -9.66 -7.90
CA VAL A 85 12.97 -9.72 -9.22
C VAL A 85 12.49 -10.93 -10.02
N ALA A 86 12.38 -12.10 -9.39
CA ALA A 86 11.88 -13.31 -10.02
C ALA A 86 10.43 -13.15 -10.49
N ALA A 87 9.56 -12.53 -9.68
CA ALA A 87 8.18 -12.28 -10.02
C ALA A 87 8.03 -11.31 -11.19
N MET A 88 8.77 -10.19 -11.18
CA MET A 88 8.78 -9.21 -12.27
C MET A 88 9.28 -9.82 -13.58
N THR A 89 10.34 -10.62 -13.51
CA THR A 89 10.85 -11.38 -14.66
C THR A 89 9.80 -12.37 -15.17
N HIS A 90 9.08 -13.05 -14.27
CA HIS A 90 8.06 -14.03 -14.65
C HIS A 90 6.90 -13.35 -15.38
N ILE A 91 6.38 -12.22 -14.87
CA ILE A 91 5.26 -11.53 -15.53
C ILE A 91 5.65 -10.94 -16.89
N ALA A 92 6.94 -10.71 -17.17
CA ALA A 92 7.38 -10.26 -18.50
C ALA A 92 6.93 -11.21 -19.63
N PHE A 93 6.83 -12.51 -19.34
CA PHE A 93 6.38 -13.53 -20.30
C PHE A 93 4.87 -13.59 -20.47
N TYR A 94 4.09 -13.10 -19.50
CA TYR A 94 2.62 -13.17 -19.51
C TYR A 94 1.95 -11.82 -19.80
N ALA A 95 2.57 -10.73 -19.36
CA ALA A 95 2.09 -9.36 -19.48
C ALA A 95 2.93 -8.50 -20.44
N GLY A 96 3.97 -9.09 -21.05
CA GLY A 96 4.90 -8.42 -21.96
C GLY A 96 6.04 -7.71 -21.25
N TRP A 97 7.17 -7.58 -21.97
CA TRP A 97 8.40 -6.98 -21.46
C TRP A 97 8.24 -5.55 -20.92
N PRO A 98 7.46 -4.64 -21.54
CA PRO A 98 7.29 -3.29 -21.02
C PRO A 98 6.67 -3.26 -19.62
N SER A 99 5.67 -4.11 -19.37
CA SER A 99 4.98 -4.16 -18.07
C SER A 99 5.91 -4.58 -16.93
N ALA A 100 6.89 -5.44 -17.21
CA ALA A 100 7.90 -5.86 -16.24
C ALA A 100 9.03 -4.84 -16.05
N HIS A 101 9.40 -4.10 -17.11
CA HIS A 101 10.49 -3.13 -17.07
C HIS A 101 10.08 -1.78 -16.48
N SER A 102 8.84 -1.35 -16.73
CA SER A 102 8.32 -0.08 -16.24
C SER A 102 7.82 -0.14 -14.80
N GLY A 103 7.65 -1.35 -14.25
CA GLY A 103 7.23 -1.56 -12.87
C GLY A 103 8.35 -1.93 -11.92
#